data_AF-A0A7Y7M587-F1
#
_entry.id   AF-A0A7Y7M587-F1
#
_cell.length_a   1.000
_cell.length_b   1.000
_cell.length_c   1.000
_cell.angle_alpha   90.00
_cell.angle_beta   90.00
_cell.angle_gamma   90.00
#
_symmetry.space_group_name_H-M   'P 1'
#
loop_
_entity.id
_entity.type
_entity.pdbx_description
1 polymer ?
#
loop_
_entity_poly.entity_id
_entity_poly.type
_entity_poly.pdbx_seq_one_letter_code
_entity_poly.pdbx_strand_id
1 'polypeptide(L)'
;MQHENVIVRKILSEALIAVGWNPEGTGVMLPPFTKAKRQAEFLQALPDPARRYFPRVFDILEREIPVPTHYLKETDRPTFKELIYEMSFVPGEEVSRYVERCSPPPAIVARIYEQIAIVLRNDVHSLRRTASPGETLEASYFRKIEDRLDLCRRTAPNTFNEKLLDTGHIVINGVRYRNFRTILGILRENAAYCDVLEPRFHALVMGDTNTENIKINNLAPLLRAQALIEGNAPDAEIEAALDAITAVSIDLRFLDPRAIGFDSEGAETRDDPMYDNKPWHNSLGHYDEVHHERFDLSVSVGEGQTPEIEIRYEPGNPYERSYRVEDLTERNIDIDERPDVTGMERYFAPVMRKLYDLDNPHSAAVAEDPNWLVRFVFMMGAHFTAMPPFHFQMELDGTLVDSYLVQRRPVAIFCEGIRWLNWSLEMLEGKRRKFLGVPVPDYAAASPSRATLADTVDA
;
A
#
# COMPACT_ATOMS: atom_id res chain seq x y z
N MET A 1 23.67 -26.45 2.84
CA MET A 1 24.83 -25.56 2.63
C MET A 1 24.70 -24.41 3.59
N GLN A 2 25.64 -24.25 4.53
CA GLN A 2 25.78 -22.99 5.25
C GLN A 2 26.06 -21.93 4.19
N HIS A 3 25.14 -21.01 3.93
CA HIS A 3 25.50 -19.82 3.20
C HIS A 3 26.61 -19.16 4.03
N GLU A 4 27.83 -19.12 3.50
CA GLU A 4 28.84 -18.17 3.92
C GLU A 4 28.15 -16.80 4.07
N ASN A 5 28.56 -16.00 5.06
CA ASN A 5 27.94 -14.70 5.33
C ASN A 5 28.10 -13.78 4.10
N VAL A 6 27.21 -13.90 3.12
CA VAL A 6 27.16 -13.03 1.95
C VAL A 6 26.73 -11.66 2.45
N ILE A 7 27.67 -10.72 2.37
CA ILE A 7 27.44 -9.32 2.71
C ILE A 7 27.02 -8.60 1.43
N VAL A 8 25.88 -7.94 1.49
CA VAL A 8 25.38 -7.05 0.44
C VAL A 8 25.77 -5.63 0.81
N ARG A 9 26.55 -4.98 -0.07
CA ARG A 9 26.88 -3.56 0.06
C ARG A 9 25.91 -2.74 -0.79
N LYS A 10 25.12 -1.87 -0.16
CA LYS A 10 24.31 -0.87 -0.87
C LYS A 10 25.07 0.45 -0.92
N ILE A 11 25.06 1.09 -2.09
CA ILE A 11 25.70 2.39 -2.34
C ILE A 11 24.63 3.31 -2.90
N LEU A 12 24.23 4.33 -2.14
CA LEU A 12 23.27 5.35 -2.56
C LEU A 12 24.00 6.67 -2.67
N SER A 13 24.13 7.17 -3.90
CA SER A 13 24.95 8.33 -4.22
C SER A 13 24.11 9.36 -4.94
N GLU A 14 24.24 10.64 -4.58
CA GLU A 14 23.61 11.74 -5.34
C GLU A 14 24.05 11.73 -6.82
N ALA A 15 25.26 11.20 -7.12
CA ALA A 15 25.77 11.05 -8.47
C ALA A 15 25.00 10.02 -9.34
N LEU A 16 24.24 9.12 -8.71
CA LEU A 16 23.57 7.98 -9.37
C LEU A 16 22.06 8.18 -9.49
N ILE A 17 21.53 9.35 -9.10
CA ILE A 17 20.09 9.63 -9.10
C ILE A 17 19.73 10.41 -10.37
N ALA A 18 18.68 9.97 -11.06
CA ALA A 18 18.27 10.50 -12.36
C ALA A 18 17.25 11.66 -12.30
N VAL A 19 16.80 12.08 -11.11
CA VAL A 19 15.71 13.08 -10.94
C VAL A 19 16.18 14.21 -10.04
N GLY A 20 15.74 15.44 -10.29
CA GLY A 20 16.01 16.60 -9.44
C GLY A 20 15.26 16.53 -8.11
N TRP A 21 15.94 16.13 -7.04
CA TRP A 21 15.41 16.16 -5.67
C TRP A 21 15.88 17.42 -4.97
N ASN A 22 15.07 17.94 -4.03
CA ASN A 22 15.53 18.97 -3.11
C ASN A 22 16.59 18.33 -2.17
N PRO A 23 17.88 18.73 -2.25
CA PRO A 23 18.94 18.06 -1.49
C PRO A 23 18.85 18.26 0.02
N GLU A 24 18.15 19.30 0.47
CA GLU A 24 17.92 19.61 1.87
C GLU A 24 16.80 18.76 2.49
N GLY A 25 16.09 17.97 1.69
CA GLY A 25 15.05 17.05 2.17
C GLY A 25 13.77 17.73 2.65
N THR A 26 13.56 18.99 2.27
CA THR A 26 12.38 19.80 2.66
C THR A 26 11.23 19.72 1.66
N GLY A 27 11.32 18.83 0.66
CA GLY A 27 10.26 18.61 -0.33
C GLY A 27 9.30 17.48 0.05
N VAL A 28 8.21 17.34 -0.73
CA VAL A 28 7.20 16.25 -0.60
C VAL A 28 7.82 14.83 -0.71
N MET A 29 9.04 14.78 -1.25
CA MET A 29 9.76 13.59 -1.64
C MET A 29 11.14 13.61 -0.98
N LEU A 30 11.42 12.61 -0.12
CA LEU A 30 12.68 12.52 0.61
C LEU A 30 13.83 12.07 -0.30
N PRO A 31 15.02 12.69 -0.19
CA PRO A 31 16.19 12.29 -0.97
C PRO A 31 16.56 10.81 -0.72
N PRO A 32 16.93 10.06 -1.77
CA PRO A 32 17.29 8.65 -1.64
C PRO A 32 18.38 8.35 -0.61
N PHE A 33 19.39 9.21 -0.46
CA PHE A 33 20.46 9.02 0.54
C PHE A 33 19.91 9.17 1.97
N THR A 34 19.05 10.16 2.23
CA THR A 34 18.40 10.35 3.54
C THR A 34 17.47 9.20 3.85
N LYS A 35 16.67 8.76 2.87
CA LYS A 35 15.81 7.57 3.01
C LYS A 35 16.65 6.35 3.37
N ALA A 36 17.72 6.08 2.63
CA ALA A 36 18.57 4.92 2.85
C ALA A 36 19.29 4.94 4.20
N LYS A 37 19.70 6.12 4.69
CA LYS A 37 20.32 6.28 6.01
C LYS A 37 19.33 5.89 7.10
N ARG A 38 18.13 6.47 7.04
CA ARG A 38 17.04 6.14 7.98
C ARG A 38 16.73 4.64 7.95
N GLN A 39 16.68 4.02 6.77
CA GLN A 39 16.47 2.57 6.65
C GLN A 39 17.58 1.75 7.33
N ALA A 40 18.84 2.15 7.17
CA ALA A 40 19.95 1.47 7.80
C ALA A 40 19.88 1.60 9.34
N GLU A 41 19.59 2.80 9.86
CA GLU A 41 19.40 3.07 11.30
C GLU A 41 18.20 2.29 11.87
N PHE A 42 17.09 2.24 11.13
CA PHE A 42 15.92 1.43 11.48
C PHE A 42 16.30 -0.04 11.68
N LEU A 43 17.01 -0.63 10.71
CA LEU A 43 17.42 -2.02 10.73
C LEU A 43 18.40 -2.31 11.88
N GLN A 44 19.32 -1.39 12.18
CA GLN A 44 20.22 -1.50 13.33
C GLN A 44 19.48 -1.45 14.68
N ALA A 45 18.41 -0.64 14.75
CA ALA A 45 17.65 -0.41 15.99
C ALA A 45 16.50 -1.41 16.22
N LEU A 46 16.29 -2.38 15.32
CA LEU A 46 15.21 -3.37 15.44
C LEU A 46 15.28 -4.11 16.79
N PRO A 47 14.17 -4.23 17.53
CA PRO A 47 14.10 -5.07 18.72
C PRO A 47 14.23 -6.56 18.38
N ASP A 48 14.72 -7.37 19.33
CA ASP A 48 15.04 -8.78 19.12
C ASP A 48 13.91 -9.64 18.50
N PRO A 49 12.62 -9.48 18.88
CA PRO A 49 11.55 -10.27 18.27
C PRO A 49 11.42 -10.06 16.76
N ALA A 50 11.66 -8.84 16.28
CA ALA A 50 11.55 -8.50 14.86
C ALA A 50 12.79 -8.94 14.05
N ARG A 51 13.99 -8.87 14.65
CA ARG A 51 15.28 -9.03 13.94
C ARG A 51 15.37 -10.24 13.01
N ARG A 52 14.75 -11.37 13.38
CA ARG A 52 14.81 -12.60 12.59
C ARG A 52 14.20 -12.48 11.19
N TYR A 53 13.28 -11.53 11.00
CA TYR A 53 12.58 -11.34 9.74
C TYR A 53 13.22 -10.31 8.82
N PHE A 54 14.18 -9.52 9.31
CA PHE A 54 14.78 -8.41 8.58
C PHE A 54 16.28 -8.66 8.32
N PRO A 55 16.89 -8.00 7.32
CA PRO A 55 18.33 -8.00 7.18
C PRO A 55 19.01 -7.33 8.38
N ARG A 56 20.18 -7.84 8.76
CA ARG A 56 21.05 -7.19 9.73
C ARG A 56 21.99 -6.23 9.02
N VAL A 57 22.01 -4.96 9.44
CA VAL A 57 23.00 -3.97 9.01
C VAL A 57 24.23 -4.07 9.92
N PHE A 58 25.41 -4.05 9.32
CA PHE A 58 26.70 -4.16 10.02
C PHE A 58 27.36 -2.78 10.15
N ASP A 59 27.76 -2.21 9.02
CA ASP A 59 28.49 -0.95 8.94
C ASP A 59 27.72 0.06 8.08
N ILE A 60 27.81 1.33 8.46
CA ILE A 60 27.26 2.48 7.73
C ILE A 60 28.40 3.49 7.56
N LEU A 61 28.62 3.94 6.34
CA LEU A 61 29.62 4.93 5.97
C LEU A 61 28.96 6.04 5.16
N GLU A 62 29.13 7.28 5.64
CA GLU A 62 28.80 8.48 4.87
C GLU A 62 30.09 9.10 4.34
N ARG A 63 30.08 9.52 3.07
CA ARG A 63 31.18 10.29 2.50
C ARG A 63 30.68 11.34 1.52
N GLU A 64 31.50 12.36 1.31
CA GLU A 64 31.34 13.31 0.23
C GLU A 64 32.27 12.92 -0.94
N ILE A 65 31.74 12.96 -2.15
CA ILE A 65 32.46 12.71 -3.39
C ILE A 65 32.42 13.96 -4.27
N PRO A 66 33.46 14.24 -5.07
CA PRO A 66 33.42 15.36 -6.01
C PRO A 66 32.24 15.23 -6.99
N VAL A 67 31.61 16.34 -7.34
CA VAL A 67 30.56 16.35 -8.37
C VAL A 67 31.14 15.86 -9.70
N PRO A 68 30.57 14.83 -10.36
CA PRO A 68 31.02 14.37 -11.65
C PRO A 68 30.98 15.50 -12.68
N THR A 69 31.98 15.52 -13.57
CA THR A 69 32.20 16.65 -14.51
C THR A 69 30.99 16.97 -15.39
N HIS A 70 30.14 15.99 -15.67
CA HIS A 70 28.91 16.16 -16.47
C HIS A 70 27.77 16.85 -15.70
N TYR A 71 27.78 16.85 -14.37
CA TYR A 71 26.80 17.54 -13.52
C TYR A 71 27.25 18.94 -13.08
N LEU A 72 28.50 19.34 -13.32
CA LEU A 72 29.04 20.65 -12.88
C LEU A 72 28.29 21.87 -13.45
N LYS A 73 27.47 21.70 -14.50
CA LYS A 73 26.65 22.78 -15.07
C LYS A 73 25.27 22.89 -14.42
N GLU A 74 24.87 21.89 -13.64
CA GLU A 74 23.52 21.74 -13.09
C GLU A 74 23.48 21.94 -11.58
N THR A 75 24.64 22.10 -10.94
CA THR A 75 24.74 22.32 -9.50
C THR A 75 25.93 23.22 -9.16
N ASP A 76 25.70 24.16 -8.25
CA ASP A 76 26.75 25.01 -7.65
C ASP A 76 27.48 24.31 -6.51
N ARG A 77 27.10 23.06 -6.17
CA ARG A 77 27.71 22.31 -5.07
C ARG A 77 29.07 21.73 -5.49
N PRO A 78 30.10 21.79 -4.62
CA PRO A 78 31.40 21.21 -4.92
C PRO A 78 31.42 19.68 -4.73
N THR A 79 30.50 19.14 -3.92
CA THR A 79 30.44 17.72 -3.55
C THR A 79 29.01 17.17 -3.56
N PHE A 80 28.95 15.87 -3.87
CA PHE A 80 27.78 15.01 -3.72
C PHE A 80 27.93 14.11 -2.48
N LYS A 81 26.82 13.79 -1.85
CA LYS A 81 26.73 12.88 -0.71
C LYS A 81 26.57 11.45 -1.19
N GLU A 82 27.23 10.54 -0.50
CA GLU A 82 27.09 9.11 -0.70
C GLU A 82 26.96 8.38 0.65
N LEU A 83 25.97 7.49 0.71
CA LEU A 83 25.77 6.56 1.81
C LEU A 83 26.10 5.15 1.33
N ILE A 84 26.96 4.47 2.07
CA ILE A 84 27.30 3.07 1.88
C ILE A 84 26.91 2.32 3.14
N TYR A 85 26.16 1.24 3.02
CA TYR A 85 25.95 0.35 4.15
C TYR A 85 26.02 -1.13 3.75
N GLU A 86 26.48 -1.93 4.68
CA GLU A 86 26.62 -3.37 4.53
C GLU A 86 25.53 -4.08 5.33
N MET A 87 24.87 -5.04 4.70
CA MET A 87 23.82 -5.82 5.33
C MET A 87 23.91 -7.30 4.97
N SER A 88 23.31 -8.15 5.80
CA SER A 88 23.15 -9.57 5.50
C SER A 88 22.32 -9.75 4.23
N PHE A 89 22.73 -10.65 3.34
CA PHE A 89 21.92 -11.08 2.22
C PHE A 89 20.57 -11.65 2.69
N VAL A 90 19.49 -11.23 2.03
CA VAL A 90 18.14 -11.79 2.24
C VAL A 90 17.84 -12.74 1.08
N PRO A 91 17.93 -14.07 1.31
CA PRO A 91 17.68 -15.06 0.27
C PRO A 91 16.17 -15.18 -0.02
N GLY A 92 15.83 -15.91 -1.07
CA GLY A 92 14.45 -16.18 -1.47
C GLY A 92 13.92 -15.29 -2.58
N GLU A 93 12.70 -15.63 -3.00
CA GLU A 93 11.94 -15.00 -4.08
C GLU A 93 10.94 -14.00 -3.49
N GLU A 94 10.73 -12.88 -4.17
CA GLU A 94 9.71 -11.88 -3.82
C GLU A 94 8.31 -12.51 -3.97
N VAL A 95 7.37 -12.15 -3.10
CA VAL A 95 6.00 -12.69 -3.15
C VAL A 95 5.35 -12.37 -4.50
N SER A 96 5.49 -11.14 -5.00
CA SER A 96 4.98 -10.73 -6.33
C SER A 96 5.55 -11.59 -7.45
N ARG A 97 6.86 -11.86 -7.43
CA ARG A 97 7.54 -12.71 -8.42
C ARG A 97 7.11 -14.17 -8.37
N TYR A 98 6.91 -14.71 -7.16
CA TYR A 98 6.33 -16.04 -7.00
C TYR A 98 4.92 -16.10 -7.62
N VAL A 99 4.07 -15.10 -7.35
CA VAL A 99 2.72 -15.03 -7.95
C VAL A 99 2.79 -14.93 -9.47
N GLU A 100 3.62 -14.03 -10.00
CA GLU A 100 3.80 -13.84 -11.45
C GLU A 100 4.25 -15.13 -12.14
N ARG A 101 5.23 -15.83 -11.55
CA ARG A 101 5.87 -17.00 -12.16
C ARG A 101 5.07 -18.28 -12.00
N CYS A 102 4.49 -18.51 -10.82
CA CYS A 102 3.84 -19.78 -10.48
C CYS A 102 2.32 -19.74 -10.59
N SER A 103 1.72 -18.56 -10.72
CA SER A 103 0.28 -18.33 -10.74
C SER A 103 -0.51 -19.18 -9.72
N PRO A 104 -0.14 -19.13 -8.42
CA PRO A 104 -0.70 -20.04 -7.41
C PRO A 104 -2.20 -19.80 -7.20
N PRO A 105 -2.96 -20.83 -6.76
CA PRO A 105 -4.35 -20.67 -6.37
C PRO A 105 -4.54 -19.59 -5.27
N PRO A 106 -5.68 -18.86 -5.26
CA PRO A 106 -5.98 -17.82 -4.28
C PRO A 106 -5.80 -18.25 -2.82
N ALA A 107 -6.12 -19.51 -2.49
CA ALA A 107 -5.95 -20.07 -1.14
C ALA A 107 -4.50 -19.98 -0.63
N ILE A 108 -3.52 -20.19 -1.51
CA ILE A 108 -2.09 -20.13 -1.15
C ILE A 108 -1.67 -18.68 -0.94
N VAL A 109 -2.10 -17.77 -1.82
CA VAL A 109 -1.83 -16.32 -1.68
C VAL A 109 -2.42 -15.80 -0.38
N ALA A 110 -3.69 -16.11 -0.10
CA ALA A 110 -4.36 -15.74 1.14
C ALA A 110 -3.62 -16.29 2.37
N ARG A 111 -3.11 -17.52 2.31
CA ARG A 111 -2.32 -18.08 3.40
C ARG A 111 -0.98 -17.37 3.59
N ILE A 112 -0.31 -16.95 2.52
CA ILE A 112 0.90 -16.12 2.61
C ILE A 112 0.57 -14.78 3.28
N TYR A 113 -0.52 -14.12 2.88
CA TYR A 113 -0.95 -12.84 3.45
C TYR A 113 -1.32 -12.96 4.93
N GLU A 114 -1.99 -14.04 5.31
CA GLU A 114 -2.28 -14.36 6.71
C GLU A 114 -0.98 -14.45 7.53
N GLN A 115 0.04 -15.17 7.03
CA GLN A 115 1.30 -15.31 7.74
C GLN A 115 2.08 -13.99 7.82
N ILE A 116 2.05 -13.17 6.77
CA ILE A 116 2.60 -11.81 6.79
C ILE A 116 1.92 -10.98 7.89
N ALA A 117 0.59 -10.93 7.91
CA ALA A 117 -0.17 -10.13 8.86
C ALA A 117 0.01 -10.62 10.31
N ILE A 118 0.09 -11.93 10.54
CA ILE A 118 0.37 -12.52 11.85
C ILE A 118 1.75 -12.07 12.36
N VAL A 119 2.78 -12.13 11.52
CA VAL A 119 4.13 -11.69 11.90
C VAL A 119 4.14 -10.19 12.19
N LEU A 120 3.55 -9.38 11.32
CA LEU A 120 3.47 -7.94 11.52
C LEU A 120 2.80 -7.61 12.85
N ARG A 121 1.61 -8.16 13.11
CA ARG A 121 0.87 -7.92 14.36
C ARG A 121 1.67 -8.33 15.60
N ASN A 122 2.20 -9.55 15.61
CA ASN A 122 2.74 -10.16 16.82
C ASN A 122 4.19 -9.78 17.09
N ASP A 123 5.00 -9.64 16.04
CA ASP A 123 6.45 -9.47 16.15
C ASP A 123 6.93 -8.07 15.73
N VAL A 124 6.07 -7.23 15.14
CA VAL A 124 6.42 -5.86 14.68
C VAL A 124 5.55 -4.81 15.38
N HIS A 125 4.25 -4.79 15.13
CA HIS A 125 3.29 -3.81 15.65
C HIS A 125 3.09 -3.89 17.17
N SER A 126 3.45 -5.00 17.79
CA SER A 126 3.49 -5.15 19.25
C SER A 126 4.63 -4.34 19.89
N LEU A 127 5.60 -3.88 19.11
CA LEU A 127 6.81 -3.20 19.57
C LEU A 127 6.68 -1.68 19.45
N ARG A 128 7.33 -0.97 20.38
CA ARG A 128 7.40 0.50 20.41
C ARG A 128 6.05 1.20 20.36
N ARG A 129 5.01 0.55 20.90
CA ARG A 129 3.66 1.10 20.94
C ARG A 129 3.61 2.36 21.79
N THR A 130 3.02 3.41 21.22
CA THR A 130 2.69 4.65 21.92
C THR A 130 1.29 5.08 21.55
N ALA A 131 0.57 5.74 22.47
CA ALA A 131 -0.69 6.38 22.12
C ALA A 131 -0.48 7.33 20.93
N SER A 132 -1.48 7.43 20.05
CA SER A 132 -1.42 8.39 18.94
C SER A 132 -1.33 9.80 19.54
N PRO A 133 -0.43 10.65 19.03
CA PRO A 133 -0.35 12.05 19.44
C PRO A 133 -1.55 12.87 18.95
N GLY A 134 -2.41 12.31 18.08
CA GLY A 134 -3.46 13.03 17.37
C GLY A 134 -2.94 13.68 16.08
N GLU A 135 -3.87 14.22 15.29
CA GLU A 135 -3.60 14.89 14.00
C GLU A 135 -2.97 13.99 12.92
N THR A 136 -2.98 12.66 13.11
CA THR A 136 -2.42 11.73 12.13
C THR A 136 -3.12 11.84 10.79
N LEU A 137 -4.45 11.98 10.81
CA LEU A 137 -5.22 12.16 9.59
C LEU A 137 -4.75 13.34 8.76
N GLU A 138 -4.62 14.51 9.39
CA GLU A 138 -4.30 15.74 8.69
C GLU A 138 -2.85 15.77 8.21
N ALA A 139 -1.90 15.32 9.03
CA ALA A 139 -0.47 15.36 8.68
C ALA A 139 -0.02 14.19 7.79
N SER A 140 -0.50 12.97 8.02
CA SER A 140 -0.01 11.78 7.30
C SER A 140 -0.88 11.31 6.15
N TYR A 141 -2.14 11.74 6.06
CA TYR A 141 -3.05 11.29 4.99
C TYR A 141 -3.57 12.46 4.17
N PHE A 142 -4.30 13.42 4.75
CA PHE A 142 -4.99 14.46 3.98
C PHE A 142 -4.02 15.42 3.28
N ARG A 143 -3.14 16.11 4.03
CA ARG A 143 -2.11 16.97 3.42
C ARG A 143 -1.19 16.19 2.49
N LYS A 144 -0.82 14.97 2.86
CA LYS A 144 0.05 14.12 2.04
C LYS A 144 -0.57 13.80 0.68
N ILE A 145 -1.87 13.53 0.60
CA ILE A 145 -2.59 13.34 -0.67
C ILE A 145 -2.53 14.63 -1.48
N GLU A 146 -2.89 15.76 -0.87
CA GLU A 146 -2.93 17.06 -1.55
C GLU A 146 -1.55 17.46 -2.09
N ASP A 147 -0.52 17.44 -1.25
CA ASP A 147 0.86 17.78 -1.60
C ASP A 147 1.40 16.93 -2.75
N ARG A 148 1.04 15.64 -2.75
CA ARG A 148 1.48 14.70 -3.78
C ARG A 148 0.71 14.84 -5.08
N LEU A 149 -0.59 15.10 -5.04
CA LEU A 149 -1.36 15.39 -6.26
C LEU A 149 -1.00 16.76 -6.85
N ASP A 150 -0.69 17.74 -6.01
CA ASP A 150 -0.16 19.03 -6.45
C ASP A 150 1.24 18.86 -7.07
N LEU A 151 2.07 17.95 -6.55
CA LEU A 151 3.32 17.55 -7.20
C LEU A 151 3.05 16.92 -8.57
N CYS A 152 2.11 15.97 -8.69
CA CYS A 152 1.73 15.41 -9.97
C CYS A 152 1.29 16.47 -10.99
N ARG A 153 0.47 17.45 -10.55
CA ARG A 153 0.04 18.57 -11.38
C ARG A 153 1.21 19.41 -11.90
N ARG A 154 2.21 19.67 -11.05
CA ARG A 154 3.42 20.40 -11.48
C ARG A 154 4.30 19.58 -12.42
N THR A 155 4.36 18.26 -12.21
CA THR A 155 5.19 17.34 -13.00
C THR A 155 4.60 17.04 -14.38
N ALA A 156 3.29 16.82 -14.47
CA ALA A 156 2.58 16.42 -15.68
C ALA A 156 1.25 17.19 -15.80
N PRO A 157 1.29 18.52 -16.06
CA PRO A 157 0.12 19.40 -16.00
C PRO A 157 -0.97 19.10 -17.03
N ASN A 158 -0.69 18.41 -18.14
CA ASN A 158 -1.69 18.01 -19.12
C ASN A 158 -2.43 16.73 -18.67
N THR A 159 -1.73 15.83 -17.98
CA THR A 159 -2.29 14.60 -17.40
C THR A 159 -3.02 14.85 -16.09
N PHE A 160 -2.37 15.50 -15.12
CA PHE A 160 -2.92 15.80 -13.79
C PHE A 160 -3.48 17.23 -13.75
N ASN A 161 -4.33 17.53 -14.72
CA ASN A 161 -4.93 18.84 -14.90
C ASN A 161 -6.17 19.06 -13.98
N GLU A 162 -6.71 20.28 -13.99
CA GLU A 162 -7.91 20.65 -13.24
C GLU A 162 -9.16 19.81 -13.62
N LYS A 163 -9.26 19.36 -14.88
CA LYS A 163 -10.40 18.58 -15.39
C LYS A 163 -10.40 17.15 -14.87
N LEU A 164 -9.25 16.62 -14.46
CA LEU A 164 -9.14 15.35 -13.75
C LEU A 164 -9.28 15.54 -12.23
N LEU A 165 -8.57 16.53 -11.67
CA LEU A 165 -8.36 16.62 -10.22
C LEU A 165 -9.37 17.48 -9.46
N ASP A 166 -9.85 18.57 -10.06
CA ASP A 166 -10.60 19.61 -9.32
C ASP A 166 -12.12 19.51 -9.53
N THR A 167 -12.59 18.49 -10.23
CA THR A 167 -14.02 18.19 -10.37
C THR A 167 -14.60 17.63 -9.09
N GLY A 168 -15.89 17.86 -8.81
CA GLY A 168 -16.52 17.29 -7.62
C GLY A 168 -16.70 15.76 -7.68
N HIS A 169 -16.75 15.21 -8.89
CA HIS A 169 -17.00 13.79 -9.14
C HIS A 169 -16.11 13.27 -10.27
N ILE A 170 -15.97 11.95 -10.33
CA ILE A 170 -15.23 11.22 -11.34
C ILE A 170 -15.95 9.90 -11.63
N VAL A 171 -15.98 9.46 -12.89
CA VAL A 171 -16.55 8.18 -13.29
C VAL A 171 -15.40 7.22 -13.57
N ILE A 172 -15.38 6.07 -12.91
CA ILE A 172 -14.35 5.05 -13.07
C ILE A 172 -15.07 3.73 -13.38
N ASN A 173 -14.75 3.10 -14.51
CA ASN A 173 -15.42 1.88 -15.00
C ASN A 173 -16.96 1.98 -14.97
N GLY A 174 -17.50 3.15 -15.33
CA GLY A 174 -18.94 3.41 -15.37
C GLY A 174 -19.59 3.73 -14.01
N VAL A 175 -18.84 3.66 -12.90
CA VAL A 175 -19.34 4.00 -11.56
C VAL A 175 -18.95 5.44 -11.20
N ARG A 176 -19.93 6.24 -10.74
CA ARG A 176 -19.72 7.64 -10.34
C ARG A 176 -19.28 7.72 -8.88
N TYR A 177 -18.10 8.27 -8.67
CA TYR A 177 -17.48 8.51 -7.36
C TYR A 177 -17.34 10.01 -7.07
N ARG A 178 -17.22 10.36 -5.79
CA ARG A 178 -16.76 11.70 -5.38
C ARG A 178 -15.26 11.80 -5.63
N ASN A 179 -14.77 12.95 -6.06
CA ASN A 179 -13.33 13.14 -6.27
C ASN A 179 -12.60 13.48 -4.96
N PHE A 180 -11.26 13.40 -4.93
CA PHE A 180 -10.47 13.43 -3.70
C PHE A 180 -10.72 14.68 -2.85
N ARG A 181 -10.74 15.90 -3.45
CA ARG A 181 -10.98 17.14 -2.67
C ARG A 181 -12.35 17.14 -2.01
N THR A 182 -13.37 16.61 -2.69
CA THR A 182 -14.72 16.49 -2.14
C THR A 182 -14.73 15.51 -0.96
N ILE A 183 -14.05 14.37 -1.09
CA ILE A 183 -13.95 13.38 0.00
C ILE A 183 -13.22 13.99 1.21
N LEU A 184 -12.03 14.56 0.99
CA LEU A 184 -11.23 15.15 2.07
C LEU A 184 -11.96 16.30 2.77
N GLY A 185 -12.69 17.13 2.02
CA GLY A 185 -13.55 18.16 2.59
C GLY A 185 -14.61 17.59 3.53
N ILE A 186 -15.36 16.58 3.08
CA ILE A 186 -16.39 15.90 3.91
C ILE A 186 -15.78 15.30 5.18
N LEU A 187 -14.62 14.63 5.07
CA LEU A 187 -13.94 14.04 6.22
C LEU A 187 -13.51 15.12 7.22
N ARG A 188 -12.85 16.19 6.75
CA ARG A 188 -12.38 17.29 7.62
C ARG A 188 -13.51 18.04 8.31
N GLU A 189 -14.64 18.21 7.63
CA GLU A 189 -15.82 18.91 8.19
C GLU A 189 -16.58 18.07 9.23
N ASN A 190 -16.29 16.76 9.34
CA ASN A 190 -16.96 15.87 10.28
C ASN A 190 -16.00 15.29 11.33
N ALA A 191 -15.97 15.93 12.50
CA ALA A 191 -15.16 15.49 13.64
C ALA A 191 -15.42 14.02 14.04
N ALA A 192 -16.67 13.55 13.95
CA ALA A 192 -16.99 12.17 14.33
C ALA A 192 -16.42 11.13 13.34
N TYR A 193 -16.28 11.50 12.06
CA TYR A 193 -15.57 10.67 11.09
C TYR A 193 -14.07 10.67 11.35
N CYS A 194 -13.49 11.83 11.66
CA CYS A 194 -12.09 11.91 12.07
C CYS A 194 -11.80 11.07 13.33
N ASP A 195 -12.66 11.12 14.34
CA ASP A 195 -12.51 10.31 15.56
C ASP A 195 -12.54 8.79 15.28
N VAL A 196 -13.31 8.36 14.26
CA VAL A 196 -13.36 6.96 13.83
C VAL A 196 -12.09 6.54 13.09
N LEU A 197 -11.55 7.42 12.24
CA LEU A 197 -10.41 7.13 11.36
C LEU A 197 -9.05 7.31 12.04
N GLU A 198 -8.95 8.19 13.02
CA GLU A 198 -7.70 8.51 13.72
C GLU A 198 -7.14 7.26 14.43
N PRO A 199 -5.86 6.91 14.22
CA PRO A 199 -5.23 5.83 14.96
C PRO A 199 -5.28 6.07 16.46
N ARG A 200 -5.49 5.00 17.22
CA ARG A 200 -5.38 5.05 18.68
C ARG A 200 -3.95 4.94 19.18
N PHE A 201 -3.07 4.35 18.38
CA PHE A 201 -1.67 4.14 18.72
C PHE A 201 -0.81 4.11 17.46
N HIS A 202 0.46 4.49 17.62
CA HIS A 202 1.52 4.23 16.66
C HIS A 202 2.43 3.13 17.20
N ALA A 203 3.04 2.37 16.31
CA ALA A 203 3.96 1.28 16.65
C ALA A 203 5.10 1.20 15.66
N LEU A 204 6.08 0.33 15.93
CA LEU A 204 7.01 -0.07 14.89
C LEU A 204 6.22 -0.64 13.71
N VAL A 205 6.54 -0.20 12.49
CA VAL A 205 5.94 -0.69 11.25
C VAL A 205 7.04 -1.19 10.32
N MET A 206 6.70 -2.13 9.44
CA MET A 206 7.55 -2.44 8.28
C MET A 206 7.46 -1.28 7.29
N GLY A 207 6.26 -0.74 7.10
CA GLY A 207 5.87 0.47 6.40
C GLY A 207 5.92 0.41 4.86
N ASP A 208 6.46 -0.64 4.25
CA ASP A 208 6.40 -0.86 2.80
C ASP A 208 6.16 -2.32 2.43
N THR A 209 5.06 -2.89 2.94
CA THR A 209 4.70 -4.31 2.80
C THR A 209 4.14 -4.70 1.43
N ASN A 210 4.46 -3.92 0.39
CA ASN A 210 4.15 -4.35 -0.97
C ASN A 210 4.85 -5.69 -1.24
N THR A 211 4.21 -6.56 -2.02
CA THR A 211 4.66 -7.96 -2.16
C THR A 211 6.05 -8.13 -2.79
N GLU A 212 6.58 -7.13 -3.49
CA GLU A 212 7.98 -7.06 -3.95
C GLU A 212 9.01 -6.89 -2.82
N ASN A 213 8.60 -6.37 -1.67
CA ASN A 213 9.46 -6.15 -0.50
C ASN A 213 9.38 -7.28 0.53
N ILE A 214 8.69 -8.36 0.20
CA ILE A 214 8.51 -9.52 1.08
C ILE A 214 9.06 -10.74 0.35
N LYS A 215 9.94 -11.50 1.02
CA LYS A 215 10.62 -12.66 0.45
C LYS A 215 10.20 -13.96 1.11
N ILE A 216 10.14 -15.00 0.29
CA ILE A 216 9.95 -16.40 0.68
C ILE A 216 11.19 -17.18 0.27
N ASN A 217 11.91 -17.72 1.24
CA ASN A 217 13.13 -18.47 0.98
C ASN A 217 12.90 -19.98 0.84
N ASN A 218 11.79 -20.51 1.36
CA ASN A 218 11.41 -21.91 1.16
C ASN A 218 10.04 -22.02 0.47
N LEU A 219 10.06 -22.28 -0.85
CA LEU A 219 8.85 -22.47 -1.65
C LEU A 219 8.22 -23.86 -1.51
N ALA A 220 8.91 -24.85 -0.89
CA ALA A 220 8.46 -26.23 -0.89
C ALA A 220 7.05 -26.44 -0.28
N PRO A 221 6.67 -25.78 0.84
CA PRO A 221 5.30 -25.88 1.37
C PRO A 221 4.26 -25.34 0.39
N LEU A 222 4.57 -24.25 -0.31
CA LEU A 222 3.67 -23.60 -1.27
C LEU A 222 3.46 -24.49 -2.50
N LEU A 223 4.55 -25.00 -3.09
CA LEU A 223 4.51 -25.88 -4.25
C LEU A 223 3.78 -27.20 -3.95
N ARG A 224 3.94 -27.73 -2.73
CA ARG A 224 3.19 -28.91 -2.28
C ARG A 224 1.69 -28.63 -2.22
N ALA A 225 1.28 -27.53 -1.59
CA ALA A 225 -0.14 -27.15 -1.53
C ALA A 225 -0.71 -26.92 -2.93
N GLN A 226 0.04 -26.27 -3.81
CA GLN A 226 -0.36 -26.04 -5.20
C GLN A 226 -0.59 -27.35 -5.96
N ALA A 227 0.35 -28.29 -5.87
CA ALA A 227 0.21 -29.59 -6.53
C ALA A 227 -1.01 -30.39 -6.04
N LEU A 228 -1.36 -30.29 -4.75
CA LEU A 228 -2.54 -30.95 -4.19
C LEU A 228 -3.83 -30.30 -4.67
N ILE A 229 -3.89 -28.96 -4.70
CA ILE A 229 -5.07 -28.22 -5.20
C ILE A 229 -5.29 -28.51 -6.69
N GLU A 230 -4.25 -28.38 -7.51
CA GLU A 230 -4.32 -28.62 -8.97
C GLU A 230 -4.59 -30.09 -9.30
N GLY A 231 -4.15 -31.01 -8.44
CA GLY A 231 -4.42 -32.44 -8.53
C GLY A 231 -5.82 -32.87 -8.04
N ASN A 232 -6.64 -31.94 -7.53
CA ASN A 232 -7.93 -32.23 -6.87
C ASN A 232 -7.80 -33.30 -5.77
N ALA A 233 -6.77 -33.17 -4.93
CA ALA A 233 -6.62 -34.01 -3.75
C ALA A 233 -7.80 -33.82 -2.77
N PRO A 234 -8.04 -34.76 -1.84
CA PRO A 234 -9.08 -34.60 -0.83
C PRO A 234 -8.90 -33.32 0.00
N ASP A 235 -10.01 -32.64 0.34
CA ASP A 235 -9.99 -31.37 1.08
C ASP A 235 -9.14 -31.41 2.35
N ALA A 236 -9.21 -32.51 3.11
CA ALA A 236 -8.42 -32.68 4.33
C ALA A 236 -6.90 -32.65 4.09
N GLU A 237 -6.44 -33.13 2.94
CA GLU A 237 -5.01 -33.07 2.55
C GLU A 237 -4.61 -31.67 2.10
N ILE A 238 -5.49 -30.97 1.38
CA ILE A 238 -5.29 -29.58 0.96
C ILE A 238 -5.20 -28.68 2.19
N GLU A 239 -6.16 -28.78 3.11
CA GLU A 239 -6.16 -27.99 4.36
C GLU A 239 -4.90 -28.27 5.19
N ALA A 240 -4.50 -29.53 5.35
CA ALA A 240 -3.26 -29.87 6.06
C ALA A 240 -2.01 -29.27 5.38
N ALA A 241 -1.99 -29.20 4.04
CA ALA A 241 -0.90 -28.58 3.31
C ALA A 241 -0.90 -27.05 3.44
N LEU A 242 -2.07 -26.41 3.38
CA LEU A 242 -2.23 -24.97 3.63
C LEU A 242 -1.84 -24.61 5.07
N ASP A 243 -2.21 -25.43 6.06
CA ASP A 243 -1.83 -25.20 7.45
C ASP A 243 -0.33 -25.33 7.71
N ALA A 244 0.36 -26.18 6.95
CA ALA A 244 1.81 -26.31 6.99
C ALA A 244 2.54 -25.05 6.46
N ILE A 245 1.85 -24.16 5.73
CA ILE A 245 2.38 -22.86 5.31
C ILE A 245 2.34 -21.93 6.53
N THR A 246 3.51 -21.68 7.11
CA THR A 246 3.72 -20.80 8.26
C THR A 246 4.86 -19.84 7.94
N ALA A 247 4.93 -18.69 8.62
CA ALA A 247 6.06 -17.76 8.45
C ALA A 247 7.43 -18.44 8.65
N VAL A 248 7.51 -19.44 9.53
CA VAL A 248 8.74 -20.22 9.76
C VAL A 248 9.00 -21.22 8.63
N SER A 249 7.98 -21.97 8.20
CA SER A 249 8.17 -23.03 7.19
C SER A 249 8.51 -22.47 5.81
N ILE A 250 8.00 -21.30 5.46
CA ILE A 250 8.34 -20.60 4.22
C ILE A 250 9.58 -19.70 4.36
N ASP A 251 10.10 -19.59 5.57
CA ASP A 251 11.22 -18.72 5.92
C ASP A 251 10.98 -17.26 5.45
N LEU A 252 9.89 -16.68 5.93
CA LEU A 252 9.42 -15.35 5.57
C LEU A 252 10.43 -14.27 5.97
N ARG A 253 10.68 -13.31 5.08
CA ARG A 253 11.57 -12.16 5.31
C ARG A 253 10.98 -10.88 4.74
N PHE A 254 11.29 -9.76 5.39
CA PHE A 254 10.98 -8.41 4.92
C PHE A 254 12.26 -7.72 4.43
N LEU A 255 12.12 -6.93 3.38
CA LEU A 255 13.18 -6.13 2.78
C LEU A 255 12.70 -4.68 2.63
N ASP A 256 13.63 -3.73 2.54
CA ASP A 256 13.34 -2.31 2.33
C ASP A 256 12.26 -1.70 3.26
N PRO A 257 12.38 -1.83 4.60
CA PRO A 257 11.41 -1.21 5.50
C PRO A 257 11.34 0.30 5.25
N ARG A 258 10.17 0.89 5.46
CA ARG A 258 9.98 2.34 5.47
C ARG A 258 10.32 2.89 6.84
N ALA A 259 11.48 3.52 6.94
CA ALA A 259 11.98 4.18 8.15
C ALA A 259 11.52 5.64 8.30
N ILE A 260 10.28 5.94 7.91
CA ILE A 260 9.67 7.28 7.95
C ILE A 260 8.22 7.11 8.44
N GLY A 261 8.03 7.29 9.74
CA GLY A 261 6.74 7.20 10.41
C GLY A 261 6.14 8.57 10.70
N PHE A 262 5.13 8.61 11.57
CA PHE A 262 4.52 9.84 12.06
C PHE A 262 5.47 10.52 13.07
N ASP A 263 5.93 11.73 12.76
CA ASP A 263 6.88 12.52 13.57
C ASP A 263 8.09 11.73 14.11
N SER A 264 8.47 10.67 13.40
CA SER A 264 9.54 9.75 13.79
C SER A 264 10.20 9.12 12.58
N GLU A 265 11.50 8.89 12.68
CA GLU A 265 12.32 8.43 11.56
C GLU A 265 13.50 7.58 12.02
N GLY A 266 14.05 6.84 11.07
CA GLY A 266 15.25 6.04 11.29
C GLY A 266 15.10 5.04 12.43
N ALA A 267 16.03 5.12 13.39
CA ALA A 267 16.07 4.24 14.54
C ALA A 267 14.80 4.28 15.41
N GLU A 268 14.02 5.38 15.38
CA GLU A 268 12.86 5.59 16.27
C GLU A 268 11.51 5.48 15.55
N THR A 269 11.48 5.08 14.27
CA THR A 269 10.26 5.02 13.47
C THR A 269 9.10 4.32 14.17
N ARG A 270 7.98 5.05 14.23
CA ARG A 270 6.65 4.60 14.66
C ARG A 270 5.60 5.20 13.74
N ASP A 271 4.64 4.42 13.30
CA ASP A 271 3.56 4.88 12.42
C ASP A 271 2.27 4.12 12.74
N ASP A 272 1.18 4.46 12.05
CA ASP A 272 -0.05 3.69 12.07
C ASP A 272 0.20 2.26 11.53
N PRO A 273 0.00 1.20 12.35
CA PRO A 273 0.14 -0.19 11.91
C PRO A 273 -0.71 -0.56 10.70
N MET A 274 -1.83 0.15 10.50
CA MET A 274 -2.73 -0.08 9.39
C MET A 274 -2.07 0.17 8.02
N TYR A 275 -0.95 0.91 7.99
CA TYR A 275 -0.15 1.14 6.79
C TYR A 275 0.45 -0.15 6.19
N ASP A 276 0.61 -1.21 7.01
CA ASP A 276 1.24 -2.47 6.59
C ASP A 276 0.30 -3.46 5.90
N ASN A 277 -0.94 -3.06 5.59
CA ASN A 277 -1.93 -3.90 4.93
C ASN A 277 -1.78 -4.02 3.40
N LYS A 278 -0.64 -3.58 2.85
CA LYS A 278 -0.40 -3.56 1.40
C LYS A 278 -0.46 -4.91 0.67
N PRO A 279 -0.33 -6.10 1.28
CA PRO A 279 -0.62 -7.33 0.54
C PRO A 279 -2.02 -7.32 -0.09
N TRP A 280 -3.04 -6.78 0.61
CA TRP A 280 -4.37 -6.61 0.03
C TRP A 280 -4.42 -5.51 -1.05
N HIS A 281 -3.50 -4.55 -1.03
CA HIS A 281 -3.33 -3.51 -2.06
C HIS A 281 -2.84 -4.13 -3.36
N ASN A 282 -1.84 -5.01 -3.26
CA ASN A 282 -1.33 -5.81 -4.38
C ASN A 282 -2.42 -6.64 -5.06
N SER A 283 -3.30 -7.30 -4.27
CA SER A 283 -4.35 -8.18 -4.81
C SER A 283 -5.70 -7.48 -5.05
N LEU A 284 -6.39 -7.05 -3.99
CA LEU A 284 -7.78 -6.53 -4.08
C LEU A 284 -7.83 -5.12 -4.66
N GLY A 285 -6.73 -4.37 -4.60
CA GLY A 285 -6.59 -3.07 -5.25
C GLY A 285 -5.91 -3.15 -6.60
N HIS A 286 -5.72 -4.35 -7.17
CA HIS A 286 -5.09 -4.57 -8.47
C HIS A 286 -3.69 -3.93 -8.63
N TYR A 287 -2.98 -3.63 -7.54
CA TYR A 287 -1.73 -2.89 -7.65
C TYR A 287 -0.65 -3.69 -8.39
N ASP A 288 -0.59 -5.02 -8.27
CA ASP A 288 0.37 -5.80 -9.06
C ASP A 288 0.09 -5.71 -10.57
N GLU A 289 -1.17 -5.72 -10.97
CA GLU A 289 -1.55 -5.57 -12.38
C GLU A 289 -1.21 -4.17 -12.88
N VAL A 290 -1.51 -3.14 -12.10
CA VAL A 290 -1.18 -1.75 -12.45
C VAL A 290 0.34 -1.51 -12.46
N HIS A 291 1.06 -1.99 -11.45
CA HIS A 291 2.50 -1.80 -11.30
C HIS A 291 3.32 -2.53 -12.38
N HIS A 292 2.82 -3.67 -12.88
CA HIS A 292 3.39 -4.41 -13.99
C HIS A 292 2.77 -4.08 -15.36
N GLU A 293 1.94 -3.03 -15.42
CA GLU A 293 1.31 -2.51 -16.65
C GLU A 293 0.48 -3.53 -17.43
N ARG A 294 -0.20 -4.42 -16.71
CA ARG A 294 -1.13 -5.42 -17.24
C ARG A 294 -2.52 -4.84 -17.45
N PHE A 295 -2.62 -3.65 -18.05
CA PHE A 295 -3.89 -2.96 -18.26
C PHE A 295 -3.82 -1.90 -19.36
N ASP A 296 -4.99 -1.63 -19.94
CA ASP A 296 -5.27 -0.50 -20.81
C ASP A 296 -6.04 0.59 -20.06
N LEU A 297 -5.81 1.85 -20.47
CA LEU A 297 -6.46 3.03 -19.91
C LEU A 297 -7.10 3.88 -21.01
N SER A 298 -8.37 4.22 -20.85
CA SER A 298 -9.05 5.26 -21.61
C SER A 298 -9.43 6.41 -20.68
N VAL A 299 -9.21 7.65 -21.11
CA VAL A 299 -9.53 8.86 -20.34
C VAL A 299 -10.29 9.83 -21.22
N SER A 300 -11.46 10.25 -20.74
CA SER A 300 -12.27 11.32 -21.33
C SER A 300 -12.42 12.45 -20.32
N VAL A 301 -11.81 13.60 -20.62
CA VAL A 301 -11.85 14.80 -19.79
C VAL A 301 -12.23 16.00 -20.64
N GLY A 302 -13.00 16.93 -20.09
CA GLY A 302 -13.46 18.13 -20.80
C GLY A 302 -13.91 19.23 -19.85
N GLU A 303 -14.00 20.45 -20.36
CA GLU A 303 -14.47 21.59 -19.58
C GLU A 303 -15.95 21.40 -19.21
N GLY A 304 -16.27 21.57 -17.92
CA GLY A 304 -17.62 21.34 -17.39
C GLY A 304 -18.09 19.88 -17.39
N GLN A 305 -17.22 18.93 -17.77
CA GLN A 305 -17.56 17.50 -17.82
C GLN A 305 -17.10 16.78 -16.55
N THR A 306 -17.83 15.73 -16.16
CA THR A 306 -17.31 14.78 -15.17
C THR A 306 -16.28 13.89 -15.87
N PRO A 307 -15.03 13.82 -15.39
CA PRO A 307 -14.00 12.96 -16.00
C PRO A 307 -14.45 11.51 -15.97
N GLU A 308 -14.23 10.81 -17.07
CA GLU A 308 -14.56 9.39 -17.23
C GLU A 308 -13.29 8.61 -17.57
N ILE A 309 -13.01 7.60 -16.77
CA ILE A 309 -11.84 6.75 -16.87
C ILE A 309 -12.29 5.30 -16.97
N GLU A 310 -11.72 4.57 -17.92
CA GLU A 310 -11.91 3.14 -18.07
C GLU A 310 -10.57 2.44 -17.95
N ILE A 311 -10.48 1.51 -17.00
CA ILE A 311 -9.32 0.65 -16.73
C ILE A 311 -9.74 -0.77 -17.10
N ARG A 312 -9.04 -1.38 -18.06
CA ARG A 312 -9.27 -2.76 -18.48
C ARG A 312 -8.02 -3.58 -18.27
N TYR A 313 -8.07 -4.55 -17.35
CA TYR A 313 -6.96 -5.45 -17.10
C TYR A 313 -6.79 -6.48 -18.23
N GLU A 314 -5.54 -6.84 -18.52
CA GLU A 314 -5.21 -7.83 -19.55
C GLU A 314 -5.76 -9.21 -19.18
N PRO A 315 -6.62 -9.84 -20.01
CA PRO A 315 -7.15 -11.16 -19.72
C PRO A 315 -6.08 -12.25 -19.69
N GLY A 316 -6.23 -13.18 -18.76
CA GLY A 316 -5.31 -14.27 -18.50
C GLY A 316 -3.96 -13.85 -17.93
N ASN A 317 -3.79 -12.62 -17.44
CA ASN A 317 -2.51 -12.21 -16.85
C ASN A 317 -2.20 -13.01 -15.56
N PRO A 318 -0.93 -13.15 -15.15
CA PRO A 318 -0.57 -13.99 -14.01
C PRO A 318 -1.26 -13.62 -12.69
N TYR A 319 -1.51 -12.33 -12.45
CA TYR A 319 -2.14 -11.84 -11.23
C TYR A 319 -3.64 -12.11 -11.25
N GLU A 320 -4.33 -11.85 -12.36
CA GLU A 320 -5.74 -12.25 -12.53
C GLU A 320 -5.95 -13.74 -12.28
N ARG A 321 -5.09 -14.62 -12.83
CA ARG A 321 -5.20 -16.08 -12.63
C ARG A 321 -5.05 -16.49 -11.16
N SER A 322 -4.20 -15.79 -10.42
CA SER A 322 -3.84 -16.11 -9.05
C SER A 322 -4.79 -15.49 -8.04
N TYR A 323 -5.22 -14.25 -8.28
CA TYR A 323 -6.06 -13.49 -7.37
C TYR A 323 -7.54 -13.69 -7.65
N ARG A 324 -7.93 -13.81 -8.94
CA ARG A 324 -9.30 -14.03 -9.40
C ARG A 324 -10.31 -13.07 -8.77
N VAL A 325 -9.93 -11.81 -8.64
CA VAL A 325 -10.78 -10.74 -8.09
C VAL A 325 -11.88 -10.42 -9.11
N GLU A 326 -13.13 -10.34 -8.65
CA GLU A 326 -14.30 -10.04 -9.47
C GLU A 326 -14.84 -8.61 -9.24
N ASP A 327 -14.18 -7.80 -8.41
CA ASP A 327 -14.63 -6.46 -8.05
C ASP A 327 -16.07 -6.43 -7.48
N LEU A 328 -16.38 -7.31 -6.53
CA LEU A 328 -17.69 -7.34 -5.86
C LEU A 328 -17.94 -6.04 -5.10
N THR A 329 -16.89 -5.50 -4.47
CA THR A 329 -16.96 -4.28 -3.66
C THR A 329 -17.39 -3.06 -4.48
N GLU A 330 -16.86 -2.90 -5.69
CA GLU A 330 -17.22 -1.83 -6.64
C GLU A 330 -18.71 -1.89 -6.98
N ARG A 331 -19.26 -3.10 -7.14
CA ARG A 331 -20.67 -3.33 -7.45
C ARG A 331 -21.57 -3.34 -6.21
N ASN A 332 -21.00 -3.11 -5.02
CA ASN A 332 -21.67 -3.21 -3.73
C ASN A 332 -22.39 -4.57 -3.53
N ILE A 333 -21.77 -5.64 -4.05
CA ILE A 333 -22.23 -7.02 -3.90
C ILE A 333 -21.50 -7.63 -2.70
N ASP A 334 -22.24 -8.29 -1.81
CA ASP A 334 -21.64 -8.98 -0.69
C ASP A 334 -21.10 -10.36 -1.09
N ILE A 335 -19.96 -10.76 -0.54
CA ILE A 335 -19.36 -12.08 -0.82
C ILE A 335 -20.25 -13.24 -0.37
N ASP A 336 -21.09 -13.04 0.66
CA ASP A 336 -22.04 -14.06 1.13
C ASP A 336 -23.12 -14.35 0.08
N GLU A 337 -23.41 -13.39 -0.81
CA GLU A 337 -24.39 -13.53 -1.90
C GLU A 337 -23.82 -14.25 -3.13
N ARG A 338 -22.49 -14.44 -3.16
CA ARG A 338 -21.74 -15.04 -4.28
C ARG A 338 -20.89 -16.23 -3.81
N PRO A 339 -21.52 -17.36 -3.43
CA PRO A 339 -20.79 -18.56 -2.99
C PRO A 339 -19.95 -19.22 -4.09
N ASP A 340 -20.19 -18.86 -5.35
CA ASP A 340 -19.44 -19.28 -6.53
C ASP A 340 -18.08 -18.57 -6.69
N VAL A 341 -17.88 -17.44 -6.00
CA VAL A 341 -16.61 -16.69 -6.06
C VAL A 341 -15.51 -17.46 -5.33
N THR A 342 -14.40 -17.69 -6.03
CA THR A 342 -13.26 -18.46 -5.53
C THR A 342 -11.96 -17.64 -5.39
N GLY A 343 -12.01 -16.34 -5.70
CA GLY A 343 -10.87 -15.43 -5.63
C GLY A 343 -10.52 -14.91 -4.25
N MET A 344 -9.56 -13.98 -4.20
CA MET A 344 -9.01 -13.39 -2.97
C MET A 344 -10.09 -12.73 -2.09
N GLU A 345 -11.15 -12.19 -2.69
CA GLU A 345 -12.30 -11.63 -1.99
C GLU A 345 -12.95 -12.63 -1.00
N ARG A 346 -12.95 -13.92 -1.34
CA ARG A 346 -13.47 -15.00 -0.49
C ARG A 346 -12.65 -15.22 0.78
N TYR A 347 -11.37 -14.88 0.74
CA TYR A 347 -10.43 -15.15 1.83
C TYR A 347 -10.22 -13.95 2.76
N PHE A 348 -10.69 -12.77 2.39
CA PHE A 348 -10.55 -11.57 3.21
C PHE A 348 -11.15 -11.77 4.61
N ALA A 349 -12.45 -12.08 4.72
CA ALA A 349 -13.09 -12.26 6.02
C ALA A 349 -12.45 -13.39 6.88
N PRO A 350 -12.17 -14.60 6.36
CA PRO A 350 -11.48 -15.63 7.13
C PRO A 350 -10.12 -15.19 7.69
N VAL A 351 -9.29 -14.53 6.89
CA VAL A 351 -7.97 -14.05 7.33
C VAL A 351 -8.12 -12.97 8.41
N MET A 352 -8.99 -11.99 8.19
CA MET A 352 -9.21 -10.91 9.15
C MET A 352 -9.87 -11.40 10.45
N ARG A 353 -10.75 -12.40 10.37
CA ARG A 353 -11.36 -13.07 11.53
C ARG A 353 -10.31 -13.69 12.44
N LYS A 354 -9.30 -14.33 11.88
CA LYS A 354 -8.18 -14.89 12.64
C LYS A 354 -7.25 -13.80 13.19
N LEU A 355 -6.94 -12.79 12.39
CA LEU A 355 -6.03 -11.71 12.79
C LEU A 355 -6.56 -10.87 13.95
N TYR A 356 -7.87 -10.55 13.89
CA TYR A 356 -8.56 -9.75 14.90
C TYR A 356 -9.31 -10.60 15.92
N ASP A 357 -9.22 -11.93 15.87
CA ASP A 357 -9.92 -12.84 16.79
C ASP A 357 -11.43 -12.51 16.89
N LEU A 358 -12.09 -12.31 15.74
CA LEU A 358 -13.45 -11.73 15.70
C LEU A 358 -14.53 -12.64 16.30
N ASP A 359 -14.25 -13.94 16.45
CA ASP A 359 -15.16 -14.89 17.10
C ASP A 359 -15.08 -14.80 18.63
N ASN A 360 -14.08 -14.11 19.18
CA ASN A 360 -13.91 -13.88 20.61
C ASN A 360 -14.54 -12.52 21.02
N PRO A 361 -15.60 -12.51 21.85
CA PRO A 361 -16.23 -11.27 22.31
C PRO A 361 -15.30 -10.41 23.18
N HIS A 362 -14.18 -10.95 23.64
CA HIS A 362 -13.15 -10.28 24.42
C HIS A 362 -11.85 -10.10 23.63
N SER A 363 -11.90 -10.07 22.31
CA SER A 363 -10.73 -9.83 21.47
C SER A 363 -10.03 -8.52 21.86
N ALA A 364 -8.77 -8.64 22.28
CA ALA A 364 -7.93 -7.48 22.56
C ALA A 364 -7.70 -6.63 21.30
N ALA A 365 -7.59 -7.26 20.13
CA ALA A 365 -7.37 -6.54 18.87
C ALA A 365 -8.56 -5.64 18.51
N VAL A 366 -9.79 -6.16 18.68
CA VAL A 366 -11.02 -5.37 18.44
C VAL A 366 -11.20 -4.30 19.52
N ALA A 367 -10.87 -4.59 20.78
CA ALA A 367 -10.94 -3.59 21.85
C ALA A 367 -9.96 -2.43 21.62
N GLU A 368 -8.75 -2.75 21.14
CA GLU A 368 -7.73 -1.78 20.79
C GLU A 368 -8.14 -0.94 19.58
N ASP A 369 -8.66 -1.55 18.52
CA ASP A 369 -9.14 -0.86 17.32
C ASP A 369 -10.53 -1.37 16.87
N PRO A 370 -11.63 -0.82 17.43
CA PRO A 370 -12.98 -1.26 17.08
C PRO A 370 -13.41 -0.83 15.68
N ASN A 371 -12.69 0.15 15.10
CA ASN A 371 -12.98 0.72 13.80
C ASN A 371 -12.02 0.21 12.72
N TRP A 372 -11.30 -0.89 13.00
CA TRP A 372 -10.23 -1.39 12.14
C TRP A 372 -10.66 -1.58 10.69
N LEU A 373 -11.90 -2.00 10.43
CA LEU A 373 -12.36 -2.29 9.07
C LEU A 373 -12.48 -1.02 8.23
N VAL A 374 -13.10 0.03 8.77
CA VAL A 374 -13.23 1.31 8.05
C VAL A 374 -11.87 2.00 7.94
N ARG A 375 -11.02 1.89 8.97
CA ARG A 375 -9.64 2.37 8.94
C ARG A 375 -8.80 1.63 7.89
N PHE A 376 -8.95 0.31 7.76
CA PHE A 376 -8.32 -0.48 6.71
C PHE A 376 -8.69 0.05 5.33
N VAL A 377 -9.99 0.19 5.03
CA VAL A 377 -10.45 0.66 3.71
C VAL A 377 -10.01 2.10 3.44
N PHE A 378 -10.08 2.98 4.44
CA PHE A 378 -9.59 4.35 4.34
C PHE A 378 -8.09 4.41 4.05
N MET A 379 -7.29 3.62 4.79
CA MET A 379 -5.84 3.60 4.65
C MET A 379 -5.37 3.12 3.29
N MET A 380 -6.08 2.14 2.73
CA MET A 380 -5.85 1.68 1.36
C MET A 380 -6.08 2.80 0.35
N GLY A 381 -7.20 3.52 0.47
CA GLY A 381 -7.51 4.66 -0.39
C GLY A 381 -6.51 5.79 -0.23
N ALA A 382 -6.21 6.18 1.00
CA ALA A 382 -5.23 7.22 1.29
C ALA A 382 -3.83 6.88 0.76
N HIS A 383 -3.43 5.60 0.83
CA HIS A 383 -2.16 5.15 0.28
C HIS A 383 -2.14 5.29 -1.25
N PHE A 384 -3.11 4.69 -1.94
CA PHE A 384 -3.21 4.74 -3.40
C PHE A 384 -3.24 6.18 -3.91
N THR A 385 -4.10 7.04 -3.36
CA THR A 385 -4.22 8.44 -3.81
C THR A 385 -2.93 9.23 -3.62
N ALA A 386 -2.08 8.83 -2.66
CA ALA A 386 -0.79 9.43 -2.41
C ALA A 386 0.36 8.79 -3.22
N MET A 387 0.16 7.72 -3.99
CA MET A 387 1.23 7.06 -4.76
C MET A 387 1.53 7.57 -6.19
N PRO A 388 0.69 8.35 -6.89
CA PRO A 388 0.92 8.69 -8.29
C PRO A 388 2.32 9.29 -8.59
N PRO A 389 2.93 10.17 -7.77
CA PRO A 389 4.25 10.75 -8.10
C PRO A 389 5.38 9.73 -8.23
N PHE A 390 5.27 8.56 -7.60
CA PHE A 390 6.30 7.53 -7.63
C PHE A 390 6.24 6.66 -8.90
N HIS A 391 5.22 6.89 -9.73
CA HIS A 391 4.89 6.02 -10.86
C HIS A 391 4.93 6.74 -12.21
N PHE A 392 5.45 7.98 -12.23
CA PHE A 392 5.71 8.67 -13.48
C PHE A 392 6.71 7.88 -14.34
N GLN A 393 6.37 7.72 -15.61
CA GLN A 393 7.26 7.19 -16.60
C GLN A 393 8.10 8.31 -17.21
N MET A 394 9.39 8.05 -17.39
CA MET A 394 10.29 8.89 -18.16
C MET A 394 10.88 8.05 -19.30
N GLU A 395 11.14 8.70 -20.42
CA GLU A 395 11.88 8.11 -21.54
C GLU A 395 13.33 7.80 -21.14
N LEU A 396 14.03 7.02 -21.98
CA LEU A 396 15.42 6.63 -21.73
C LEU A 396 16.40 7.81 -21.59
N ASP A 397 16.07 8.95 -22.20
CA ASP A 397 16.85 10.19 -22.10
C ASP A 397 16.44 11.07 -20.91
N GLY A 398 15.51 10.60 -20.06
CA GLY A 398 14.99 11.33 -18.90
C GLY A 398 13.83 12.27 -19.22
N THR A 399 13.39 12.36 -20.48
CA THR A 399 12.26 13.21 -20.86
C THR A 399 10.96 12.65 -20.30
N LEU A 400 10.16 13.51 -19.65
CA LEU A 400 8.80 13.15 -19.23
C LEU A 400 7.80 13.48 -20.34
N VAL A 401 7.10 12.46 -20.86
CA VAL A 401 6.01 12.66 -21.80
C VAL A 401 4.69 12.80 -21.04
N ASP A 402 4.17 14.02 -21.02
CA ASP A 402 2.96 14.39 -20.30
C ASP A 402 1.70 14.10 -21.13
N SER A 403 1.23 12.86 -21.04
CA SER A 403 -0.03 12.42 -21.61
C SER A 403 -0.63 11.27 -20.81
N TYR A 404 -1.96 11.12 -20.86
CA TYR A 404 -2.66 10.00 -20.23
C TYR A 404 -2.16 8.63 -20.69
N LEU A 405 -1.76 8.50 -21.96
CA LEU A 405 -1.32 7.22 -22.52
C LEU A 405 0.01 6.75 -21.90
N VAL A 406 0.98 7.67 -21.80
CA VAL A 406 2.29 7.38 -21.20
C VAL A 406 2.14 7.31 -19.68
N GLN A 407 1.49 8.28 -19.08
CA GLN A 407 1.28 8.36 -17.63
C GLN A 407 0.04 7.58 -17.17
N ARG A 408 -0.25 6.43 -17.80
CA ARG A 408 -1.44 5.63 -17.47
C ARG A 408 -1.38 5.00 -16.09
N ARG A 409 -0.19 4.56 -15.66
CA ARG A 409 0.06 3.95 -14.35
C ARG A 409 -0.30 4.88 -13.18
N PRO A 410 0.23 6.11 -13.08
CA PRO A 410 -0.11 7.00 -11.97
C PRO A 410 -1.59 7.42 -12.00
N VAL A 411 -2.25 7.45 -13.17
CA VAL A 411 -3.69 7.73 -13.27
C VAL A 411 -4.54 6.55 -12.78
N ALA A 412 -4.20 5.32 -13.14
CA ALA A 412 -4.88 4.13 -12.62
C ALA A 412 -4.75 4.01 -11.09
N ILE A 413 -3.56 4.26 -10.55
CA ILE A 413 -3.31 4.32 -9.10
C ILE A 413 -4.16 5.38 -8.41
N PHE A 414 -4.30 6.57 -9.02
CA PHE A 414 -5.18 7.62 -8.50
C PHE A 414 -6.63 7.15 -8.47
N CYS A 415 -7.11 6.50 -9.53
CA CYS A 415 -8.47 5.97 -9.64
C CYS A 415 -8.77 4.91 -8.57
N GLU A 416 -7.84 3.98 -8.33
CA GLU A 416 -7.96 3.03 -7.21
C GLU A 416 -8.09 3.74 -5.87
N GLY A 417 -7.27 4.76 -5.63
CA GLY A 417 -7.37 5.55 -4.41
C GLY A 417 -8.73 6.20 -4.23
N ILE A 418 -9.31 6.76 -5.30
CA ILE A 418 -10.67 7.31 -5.28
C ILE A 418 -11.72 6.25 -4.90
N ARG A 419 -11.64 5.04 -5.48
CA ARG A 419 -12.58 3.95 -5.18
C ARG A 419 -12.59 3.61 -3.70
N TRP A 420 -11.42 3.29 -3.16
CA TRP A 420 -11.24 2.92 -1.76
C TRP A 420 -11.64 4.05 -0.79
N LEU A 421 -11.27 5.29 -1.09
CA LEU A 421 -11.71 6.44 -0.27
C LEU A 421 -13.23 6.60 -0.28
N ASN A 422 -13.91 6.43 -1.43
CA ASN A 422 -15.37 6.46 -1.48
C ASN A 422 -15.99 5.31 -0.68
N TRP A 423 -15.46 4.10 -0.79
CA TRP A 423 -15.96 2.96 0.00
C TRP A 423 -15.84 3.19 1.50
N SER A 424 -14.72 3.78 1.95
CA SER A 424 -14.55 4.15 3.36
C SER A 424 -15.58 5.22 3.80
N LEU A 425 -15.85 6.21 2.95
CA LEU A 425 -16.86 7.23 3.22
C LEU A 425 -18.28 6.64 3.23
N GLU A 426 -18.59 5.72 2.32
CA GLU A 426 -19.89 5.02 2.29
C GLU A 426 -20.13 4.20 3.57
N MET A 427 -19.08 3.63 4.16
CA MET A 427 -19.16 2.96 5.46
C MET A 427 -19.52 3.95 6.56
N LEU A 428 -18.82 5.08 6.63
CA LEU A 428 -19.07 6.15 7.62
C LEU A 428 -20.47 6.77 7.47
N GLU A 429 -20.95 6.89 6.23
CA GLU A 429 -22.31 7.35 5.90
C GLU A 429 -23.40 6.28 6.15
N GLY A 430 -23.03 5.06 6.54
CA GLY A 430 -23.94 3.94 6.77
C GLY A 430 -24.60 3.38 5.49
N LYS A 431 -24.11 3.77 4.30
CA LYS A 431 -24.57 3.27 3.00
C LYS A 431 -24.02 1.88 2.71
N ARG A 432 -22.81 1.59 3.19
CA ARG A 432 -22.14 0.29 3.09
C ARG A 432 -22.11 -0.37 4.47
N ARG A 433 -22.86 -1.46 4.62
CA ARG A 433 -23.03 -2.17 5.92
C ARG A 433 -22.19 -3.44 6.06
N LYS A 434 -21.56 -3.86 4.97
CA LYS A 434 -20.64 -5.00 4.93
C LYS A 434 -19.51 -4.70 3.96
N PHE A 435 -18.38 -5.37 4.17
CA PHE A 435 -17.23 -5.34 3.27
C PHE A 435 -16.60 -6.72 3.24
N LEU A 436 -16.66 -7.37 2.07
CA LEU A 436 -16.06 -8.69 1.83
C LEU A 436 -16.37 -9.71 2.95
N GLY A 437 -17.63 -9.77 3.39
CA GLY A 437 -18.12 -10.72 4.39
C GLY A 437 -17.91 -10.29 5.85
N VAL A 438 -17.36 -9.11 6.08
CA VAL A 438 -17.21 -8.52 7.42
C VAL A 438 -18.27 -7.43 7.63
N PRO A 439 -19.05 -7.46 8.72
CA PRO A 439 -20.00 -6.40 9.01
C PRO A 439 -19.29 -5.09 9.35
N VAL A 440 -19.82 -3.99 8.83
CA VAL A 440 -19.36 -2.63 9.13
C VAL A 440 -20.13 -2.13 10.36
N PRO A 441 -19.44 -1.60 11.40
CA PRO A 441 -20.13 -0.98 12.54
C PRO A 441 -21.07 0.15 12.12
N ASP A 442 -22.14 0.36 12.87
CA ASP A 442 -23.10 1.42 12.57
C ASP A 442 -22.56 2.78 13.04
N TYR A 443 -22.21 3.63 12.09
CA TYR A 443 -21.75 5.00 12.32
C TYR A 443 -22.86 6.04 12.07
N ALA A 444 -24.13 5.64 11.93
CA ALA A 444 -25.22 6.56 11.59
C ALA A 444 -25.39 7.72 12.59
N ALA A 445 -25.02 7.53 13.86
CA ALA A 445 -25.00 8.62 14.86
C ALA A 445 -23.87 9.64 14.64
N ALA A 446 -22.82 9.30 13.89
CA ALA A 446 -21.70 10.15 13.51
C ALA A 446 -21.94 10.88 12.17
N SER A 447 -23.00 10.55 11.44
CA SER A 447 -23.35 11.22 10.18
C SER A 447 -24.15 12.49 10.47
N PRO A 448 -23.75 13.68 9.97
CA PRO A 448 -24.58 14.87 10.07
C PRO A 448 -25.93 14.58 9.42
N SER A 449 -27.01 15.08 10.03
CA SER A 449 -28.36 14.89 9.51
C SER A 449 -28.40 15.28 8.03
N ARG A 450 -29.03 14.45 7.19
CA ARG A 450 -29.22 14.64 5.73
C ARG A 450 -29.69 16.04 5.27
N ALA A 451 -30.10 16.91 6.20
CA ALA A 451 -30.62 18.24 5.94
C ALA A 451 -29.58 19.29 5.48
N THR A 452 -28.26 19.05 5.64
CA THR A 452 -27.23 20.08 5.32
C THR A 452 -26.53 19.93 3.98
N LEU A 453 -26.74 18.84 3.24
CA LEU A 453 -26.07 18.60 1.93
C LEU A 453 -26.96 18.85 0.70
N ALA A 454 -28.23 19.24 0.90
CA ALA A 454 -29.17 19.50 -0.20
C ALA A 454 -29.28 20.98 -0.60
N ASP A 455 -28.72 21.91 0.18
CA ASP A 455 -28.96 23.36 0.00
C ASP A 455 -27.77 24.16 -0.57
N THR A 456 -26.73 23.51 -1.12
CA THR A 456 -25.58 24.21 -1.74
C THR A 456 -25.32 23.83 -3.21
N VAL A 457 -26.27 23.18 -3.88
CA VAL A 457 -26.25 23.01 -5.34
C VAL A 457 -27.41 23.78 -5.95
N ASP A 458 -27.33 25.10 -5.87
CA ASP A 458 -27.92 26.09 -6.79
C ASP A 458 -27.71 27.49 -6.19
N ALA A 459 -26.48 28.01 -6.31
CA ALA A 459 -26.16 29.43 -6.23
C ALA A 459 -24.88 29.75 -7.01
#